data_AF-A0A7S1LU07-F1
#
_entry.id   AF-A0A7S1LU07-F1
#
_cell.length_a   1.000
_cell.length_b   1.000
_cell.length_c   1.000
_cell.angle_alpha   90.00
_cell.angle_beta   90.00
_cell.angle_gamma   90.00
#
_symmetry.space_group_name_H-M   'P 1'
#
loop_
_entity.id
_entity.type
_entity.pdbx_description
1 polymer ?
#
loop_
_entity_poly.entity_id
_entity_poly.type
_entity_poly.pdbx_seq_one_letter_code
_entity_poly.pdbx_strand_id
1 'polypeptide(L)'
;MPTVLCGLGCFDVSAPCTVGDVAREFIASLDPALEAAGCPVEVYRLERISAPEASIGPEDLVMCRLPTWSFDLAALEDLYEELEKLQESHEAVQAECKSVAEALMALNAIAEGKEAEEAAAAAAEAEAAAPSATATPLGTGATEVEALRLQAVQSEKKQQETQASVKALRSQFSHLVDLWGDAKASGGCQEVRPTASLPPPPSAAALPQSGGGAQERAAGVNRVVQLLMTQACSWTQETSRSPRRLPLEAERPATARGADTGRSTPTASQKVLLPPRHVAG
;
A
#
# COMPACT_ATOMS: atom_id res chain seq x y z
N MET A 1 23.18 38.29 -6.71
CA MET A 1 22.84 36.85 -6.77
C MET A 1 22.18 36.59 -8.12
N PRO A 2 22.60 35.56 -8.89
CA PRO A 2 21.92 35.19 -10.12
C PRO A 2 20.49 34.80 -9.77
N THR A 3 19.50 35.44 -10.40
CA THR A 3 18.09 35.08 -10.24
C THR A 3 17.81 34.04 -11.32
N VAL A 4 17.64 32.78 -10.94
CA VAL A 4 17.23 31.73 -11.88
C VAL A 4 15.79 32.06 -12.28
N LEU A 5 15.61 32.46 -13.54
CA LEU A 5 14.29 32.65 -14.12
C LEU A 5 13.76 31.25 -14.46
N CYS A 6 12.97 30.67 -13.56
CA CYS A 6 12.19 29.48 -13.87
C CYS A 6 11.07 29.91 -14.83
N GLY A 7 11.32 29.80 -16.13
CA GLY A 7 10.29 29.95 -17.16
C GLY A 7 9.32 28.79 -17.07
N LEU A 8 8.32 28.90 -16.20
CA LEU A 8 7.10 28.10 -16.32
C LEU A 8 6.48 28.38 -17.69
N GLY A 9 5.90 27.35 -18.29
CA GLY A 9 5.35 27.42 -19.65
C GLY A 9 4.52 28.68 -19.86
N CYS A 10 4.69 29.30 -21.02
CA CYS A 10 3.97 30.51 -21.41
C CYS A 10 2.47 30.32 -21.13
N PHE A 11 1.89 31.18 -20.30
CA PHE A 11 0.45 31.22 -20.12
C PHE A 11 -0.15 31.75 -21.43
N ASP A 12 -0.72 30.86 -22.25
CA ASP A 12 -1.48 31.24 -23.43
C ASP A 12 -2.86 31.73 -22.99
N VAL A 13 -2.98 33.03 -22.78
CA VAL A 13 -4.26 33.63 -22.40
C VAL A 13 -5.10 33.83 -23.67
N SER A 14 -6.09 32.96 -23.88
CA SER A 14 -6.93 33.02 -25.09
C SER A 14 -7.95 34.18 -25.08
N ALA A 15 -8.11 34.88 -23.95
CA ALA A 15 -9.05 35.98 -23.76
C ALA A 15 -8.37 37.18 -23.09
N PRO A 16 -8.83 38.43 -23.32
CA PRO A 16 -8.29 39.59 -22.62
C PRO A 16 -8.46 39.43 -21.11
N CYS A 17 -7.37 39.57 -20.36
CA CYS A 17 -7.36 39.42 -18.90
C CYS A 17 -6.65 40.60 -18.24
N THR A 18 -6.77 40.71 -16.92
CA THR A 18 -6.01 41.70 -16.15
C THR A 18 -4.70 41.10 -15.62
N VAL A 19 -3.74 41.98 -15.27
CA VAL A 19 -2.52 41.58 -14.56
C VAL A 19 -2.84 40.83 -13.27
N GLY A 20 -3.88 41.26 -12.55
CA GLY A 20 -4.34 40.60 -11.33
C GLY A 20 -4.85 39.18 -11.57
N ASP A 21 -5.55 38.95 -12.69
CA ASP A 21 -6.01 37.61 -13.08
C ASP A 21 -4.83 36.69 -13.36
N VAL A 22 -3.86 37.15 -14.16
CA VAL A 22 -2.65 36.38 -14.48
C VAL A 22 -1.84 36.08 -13.23
N ALA A 23 -1.68 37.06 -12.33
CA ALA A 23 -0.96 36.85 -11.08
C ALA A 23 -1.64 35.80 -10.20
N ARG A 24 -2.98 35.83 -10.08
CA ARG A 24 -3.74 34.82 -9.32
C ARG A 24 -3.66 33.44 -9.94
N GLU A 25 -3.85 33.34 -11.26
CA GLU A 25 -3.80 32.07 -11.97
C GLU A 25 -2.40 31.45 -11.89
N PHE A 26 -1.36 32.29 -11.99
CA PHE A 26 0.02 31.89 -11.81
C PHE A 26 0.28 31.34 -10.40
N ILE A 27 -0.18 32.02 -9.35
CA ILE A 27 -0.07 31.54 -7.96
C ILE A 27 -0.82 30.20 -7.80
N ALA A 28 -2.04 30.11 -8.33
CA ALA A 28 -2.87 28.91 -8.26
C ALA A 28 -2.23 27.71 -8.98
N SER A 29 -1.44 27.96 -10.05
CA SER A 29 -0.71 26.91 -10.77
C SER A 29 0.51 26.37 -10.03
N LEU A 30 1.06 27.15 -9.10
CA LEU A 30 2.29 26.83 -8.37
C LEU A 30 1.99 26.07 -7.08
N ASP A 31 1.35 26.75 -6.14
CA ASP A 31 0.99 26.18 -4.84
C ASP A 31 -0.12 27.05 -4.21
N PRO A 32 -1.29 26.48 -3.88
CA PRO A 32 -2.37 27.18 -3.18
C PRO A 32 -1.92 27.85 -1.86
N ALA A 33 -0.88 27.34 -1.20
CA ALA A 33 -0.36 27.93 0.04
C ALA A 33 0.23 29.33 -0.16
N LEU A 34 0.70 29.64 -1.37
CA LEU A 34 1.29 30.95 -1.70
C LEU A 34 0.23 32.05 -1.82
N GLU A 35 -0.99 31.67 -2.22
CA GLU A 35 -2.13 32.58 -2.21
C GLU A 35 -2.47 32.98 -0.77
N ALA A 36 -2.50 32.01 0.15
CA ALA A 36 -2.71 32.27 1.57
C ALA A 36 -1.58 33.10 2.21
N ALA A 37 -0.35 32.94 1.73
CA ALA A 37 0.80 33.72 2.18
C ALA A 37 0.83 35.15 1.62
N GLY A 38 -0.03 35.49 0.67
CA GLY A 38 -0.09 36.83 0.06
C GLY A 38 1.22 37.22 -0.64
N CYS A 39 1.93 36.25 -1.21
CA CYS A 39 3.21 36.51 -1.87
C CYS A 39 3.00 37.42 -3.10
N PRO A 40 3.71 38.57 -3.19
CA PRO A 40 3.52 39.48 -4.31
C PRO A 40 4.07 38.84 -5.58
N VAL A 41 3.29 38.85 -6.65
CA VAL A 41 3.75 38.46 -8.00
C VAL A 41 3.97 39.73 -8.82
N GLU A 42 5.14 39.83 -9.42
CA GLU A 42 5.47 40.90 -10.34
C GLU A 42 5.28 40.41 -11.78
N VAL A 43 4.45 41.11 -12.55
CA VAL A 43 4.18 40.78 -13.96
C VAL A 43 4.90 41.79 -14.87
N TYR A 44 5.61 41.27 -15.85
CA TYR A 44 6.42 42.05 -16.79
C TYR A 44 5.93 41.84 -18.23
N ARG A 45 5.75 42.93 -18.98
CA ARG A 45 5.55 42.94 -20.44
C ARG A 45 6.58 43.88 -21.05
N LEU A 46 7.79 43.36 -21.32
CA LEU A 46 9.03 44.11 -21.56
C LEU A 46 9.46 45.01 -20.38
N GLU A 47 8.52 45.71 -19.75
CA GLU A 47 8.64 46.52 -18.54
C GLU A 47 7.73 45.98 -17.44
N ARG A 48 8.02 46.35 -16.19
CA ARG A 48 7.20 45.97 -15.03
C ARG A 48 5.84 46.67 -15.10
N ILE A 49 4.75 45.91 -15.02
CA ILE A 49 3.41 46.49 -14.93
C ILE A 49 3.04 46.66 -13.45
N SER A 50 2.91 47.91 -13.02
CA SER A 50 2.60 48.24 -11.61
C SER A 50 1.10 48.24 -11.29
N ALA A 51 0.24 48.36 -12.31
CA ALA A 51 -1.20 48.45 -12.13
C ALA A 51 -1.86 47.07 -12.27
N PRO A 52 -2.57 46.56 -11.23
CA PRO A 52 -3.21 45.24 -11.28
C PRO A 52 -4.36 45.17 -12.30
N GLU A 53 -5.01 46.31 -12.58
CA GLU A 53 -6.13 46.43 -13.52
C GLU A 53 -5.67 46.67 -14.98
N ALA A 54 -4.36 46.67 -15.24
CA ALA A 54 -3.86 46.81 -16.61
C ALA A 54 -4.29 45.59 -17.43
N SER A 55 -4.81 45.84 -18.63
CA SER A 55 -5.23 44.77 -19.55
C SER A 55 -4.02 44.16 -20.26
N ILE A 56 -4.05 42.84 -20.38
CA ILE A 56 -3.11 42.02 -21.14
C ILE A 56 -3.87 41.49 -22.35
N GLY A 57 -3.31 41.71 -23.55
CA GLY A 57 -3.88 41.22 -24.80
C GLY A 57 -3.64 39.72 -25.00
N PRO A 58 -4.41 39.05 -25.87
CA PRO A 58 -4.26 37.61 -26.11
C PRO A 58 -2.92 37.21 -26.77
N GLU A 59 -2.22 38.17 -27.36
CA GLU A 59 -0.92 37.97 -28.03
C GLU A 59 0.26 38.54 -27.20
N ASP A 60 -0.01 39.02 -25.98
CA ASP A 60 1.01 39.62 -25.13
C ASP A 60 1.83 38.53 -24.41
N LEU A 61 3.14 38.55 -24.59
CA LEU A 61 4.07 37.74 -23.83
C LEU A 61 4.34 38.39 -22.47
N VAL A 62 3.91 37.73 -21.41
CA VAL A 62 4.10 38.17 -20.02
C VAL A 62 5.02 37.23 -19.26
N MET A 63 5.86 37.81 -18.41
CA MET A 63 6.73 37.08 -17.50
C MET A 63 6.31 37.38 -16.06
N CYS A 64 6.00 36.32 -15.30
CA CYS A 64 5.70 36.42 -13.88
C CYS A 64 6.95 36.13 -13.05
N ARG A 65 7.23 36.97 -12.04
CA ARG A 65 8.33 36.81 -11.10
C ARG A 65 7.80 36.82 -9.67
N LEU A 66 8.23 35.86 -8.85
CA LEU A 66 8.02 35.87 -7.40
C LEU A 66 9.29 36.33 -6.68
N PRO A 67 9.41 37.61 -6.28
CA PRO A 67 10.60 38.13 -5.62
C PRO A 67 10.83 37.52 -4.23
N THR A 68 9.76 37.11 -3.54
CA THR A 68 9.84 36.49 -2.21
C THR A 68 10.10 35.00 -2.23
N TRP A 69 9.99 34.36 -3.40
CA TRP A 69 10.34 32.95 -3.55
C TRP A 69 11.86 32.83 -3.67
N SER A 70 12.55 32.82 -2.53
CA SER A 70 13.94 32.41 -2.49
C SER A 70 13.98 30.90 -2.70
N PHE A 71 14.27 30.51 -3.93
CA PHE A 71 14.64 29.14 -4.21
C PHE A 71 16.05 28.94 -3.67
N ASP A 72 16.15 28.38 -2.45
CA ASP A 72 17.43 28.08 -1.85
C ASP A 72 18.01 26.84 -2.53
N LEU A 73 18.99 27.05 -3.40
CA LEU A 73 19.65 25.95 -4.11
C LEU A 73 20.32 24.98 -3.14
N ALA A 74 20.83 25.47 -2.00
CA ALA A 74 21.40 24.60 -0.98
C ALA A 74 20.33 23.68 -0.38
N ALA A 75 19.16 24.24 -0.04
CA ALA A 75 18.04 23.43 0.45
C ALA A 75 17.53 22.42 -0.60
N LEU A 76 17.58 22.75 -1.89
CA LEU A 76 17.24 21.81 -2.95
C LEU A 76 18.29 20.68 -3.04
N GLU A 77 19.58 21.02 -3.00
CA GLU A 77 20.68 20.04 -2.98
C GLU A 77 20.55 19.10 -1.77
N ASP A 78 20.32 19.65 -0.57
CA ASP A 78 20.06 18.88 0.65
C ASP A 78 18.86 17.92 0.47
N LEU A 79 17.78 18.38 -0.18
CA LEU A 79 16.61 17.54 -0.46
C LEU A 79 16.93 16.40 -1.44
N TYR A 80 17.78 16.65 -2.44
CA TYR A 80 18.25 15.59 -3.35
C TYR A 80 19.13 14.58 -2.62
N GLU A 81 20.06 15.02 -1.76
CA GLU A 81 20.86 14.12 -0.93
C GLU A 81 19.99 13.27 0.00
N GLU A 82 18.97 13.86 0.63
CA GLU A 82 17.99 13.12 1.43
C GLU A 82 17.24 12.09 0.60
N LEU A 83 16.86 12.43 -0.64
CA LEU A 83 16.15 11.54 -1.54
C LEU A 83 17.02 10.35 -1.96
N GLU A 84 18.27 10.58 -2.34
CA GLU A 84 19.23 9.52 -2.68
C GLU A 84 19.45 8.57 -1.50
N LYS A 85 19.70 9.12 -0.31
CA LYS A 85 19.84 8.33 0.93
C LYS A 85 18.58 7.51 1.24
N LEU A 86 17.40 8.06 1.00
CA LEU A 86 16.15 7.35 1.20
C LEU A 86 15.97 6.21 0.19
N GLN A 87 16.38 6.42 -1.07
CA GLN A 87 16.37 5.37 -2.09
C GLN A 87 17.31 4.23 -1.73
N GLU A 88 18.54 4.53 -1.31
CA GLU A 88 19.51 3.52 -0.84
C GLU A 88 18.94 2.71 0.34
N SER A 89 18.36 3.39 1.34
CA SER A 89 17.73 2.73 2.48
C SER A 89 16.55 1.86 2.05
N HIS A 90 15.75 2.30 1.08
CA HIS A 90 14.61 1.53 0.58
C HIS A 90 15.08 0.27 -0.17
N GLU A 91 16.11 0.37 -1.01
CA GLU A 91 16.69 -0.79 -1.70
C GLU A 91 17.26 -1.82 -0.72
N ALA A 92 17.94 -1.34 0.33
CA ALA A 92 18.47 -2.21 1.40
C ALA A 92 17.35 -2.97 2.11
N VAL A 93 16.30 -2.26 2.56
CA VAL A 93 15.13 -2.89 3.20
C VAL A 93 14.42 -3.85 2.25
N GLN A 94 14.30 -3.49 0.97
CA GLN A 94 13.69 -4.38 -0.02
C GLN A 94 14.49 -5.68 -0.20
N ALA A 95 15.81 -5.62 -0.19
CA ALA A 95 16.67 -6.81 -0.25
C ALA A 95 16.50 -7.69 0.99
N GLU A 96 16.41 -7.11 2.18
CA GLU A 96 16.14 -7.85 3.42
C GLU A 96 14.75 -8.51 3.39
N CYS A 97 13.72 -7.81 2.95
CA CYS A 97 12.37 -8.38 2.81
C CYS A 97 12.35 -9.57 1.83
N LYS A 98 13.07 -9.49 0.71
CA LYS A 98 13.20 -10.60 -0.24
C LYS A 98 13.87 -11.81 0.41
N SER A 99 14.98 -11.58 1.12
CA SER A 99 15.69 -12.63 1.85
C SER A 99 14.81 -13.32 2.90
N VAL A 100 14.05 -12.54 3.69
CA VAL A 100 13.11 -13.09 4.67
C VAL A 100 11.98 -13.86 3.99
N ALA A 101 11.44 -13.37 2.88
CA ALA A 101 10.41 -14.08 2.12
C ALA A 101 10.92 -15.43 1.59
N GLU A 102 12.16 -15.48 1.07
CA GLU A 102 12.81 -16.71 0.65
C GLU A 102 13.01 -17.70 1.80
N ALA A 103 13.46 -17.21 2.96
CA ALA A 103 13.60 -18.03 4.17
C ALA A 103 12.26 -18.61 4.64
N LEU A 104 11.19 -17.81 4.62
CA LEU A 104 9.84 -18.27 4.97
C LEU A 104 9.32 -19.31 3.98
N MET A 105 9.55 -19.13 2.66
CA MET A 105 9.20 -20.13 1.65
C MET A 105 9.96 -21.44 1.87
N ALA A 106 11.26 -21.38 2.21
CA ALA A 106 12.06 -22.56 2.52
C ALA A 106 11.55 -23.30 3.77
N LEU A 107 11.19 -22.57 4.84
CA LEU A 107 10.60 -23.16 6.04
C LEU A 107 9.25 -23.80 5.76
N ASN A 108 8.41 -23.17 4.93
CA ASN A 108 7.13 -23.73 4.52
C ASN A 108 7.32 -25.05 3.74
N ALA A 109 8.28 -25.10 2.81
CA ALA A 109 8.60 -26.33 2.08
C ALA A 109 9.08 -27.47 3.00
N ILE A 110 9.86 -27.14 4.05
CA ILE A 110 10.28 -28.13 5.05
C ILE A 110 9.10 -28.62 5.88
N ALA A 111 8.18 -27.73 6.26
CA ALA A 111 6.97 -28.09 7.00
C ALA A 111 6.07 -29.02 6.17
N GLU A 112 5.79 -28.67 4.92
CA GLU A 112 5.02 -29.50 3.99
C GLU A 112 5.67 -30.88 3.75
N GLY A 113 7.00 -30.92 3.63
CA GLY A 113 7.75 -32.17 3.48
C GLY A 113 7.61 -33.09 4.71
N LYS A 114 7.68 -32.53 5.91
CA LYS A 114 7.50 -33.29 7.16
C LYS A 114 6.06 -33.79 7.34
N GLU A 115 5.08 -32.97 7.01
CA GLU A 115 3.66 -33.37 7.05
C GLU A 115 3.40 -34.52 6.08
N ALA A 116 4.00 -34.50 4.88
CA ALA A 116 3.88 -35.59 3.92
C ALA A 116 4.55 -36.89 4.43
N GLU A 117 5.71 -36.80 5.08
CA GLU A 117 6.40 -37.94 5.68
C GLU A 117 5.60 -38.55 6.84
N GLU A 118 5.07 -37.72 7.73
CA GLU A 118 4.23 -38.16 8.85
C GLU A 118 2.93 -38.82 8.34
N ALA A 119 2.29 -38.25 7.32
CA ALA A 119 1.11 -38.84 6.69
C ALA A 119 1.41 -40.20 6.03
N ALA A 120 2.58 -40.34 5.38
CA ALA A 120 3.00 -41.60 4.80
C ALA A 120 3.32 -42.67 5.87
N ALA A 121 3.99 -42.28 6.96
CA ALA A 121 4.26 -43.16 8.09
C ALA A 121 2.97 -43.66 8.75
N ALA A 122 2.01 -42.76 8.99
CA ALA A 122 0.70 -43.11 9.54
C ALA A 122 -0.09 -44.06 8.62
N ALA A 123 -0.01 -43.85 7.29
CA ALA A 123 -0.65 -44.74 6.33
C ALA A 123 -0.02 -46.16 6.33
N ALA A 124 1.31 -46.25 6.43
CA ALA A 124 2.02 -47.52 6.49
C ALA A 124 1.71 -48.30 7.78
N GLU A 125 1.64 -47.60 8.93
CA GLU A 125 1.22 -48.21 10.20
C GLU A 125 -0.23 -48.72 10.14
N ALA A 126 -1.14 -47.96 9.52
CA ALA A 126 -2.53 -48.37 9.34
C ALA A 126 -2.67 -49.63 8.47
N GLU A 127 -1.83 -49.79 7.44
CA GLU A 127 -1.81 -50.98 6.59
C GLU A 127 -1.23 -52.20 7.32
N ALA A 128 -0.19 -52.02 8.12
CA ALA A 128 0.40 -53.09 8.94
C ALA A 128 -0.52 -53.55 10.08
N ALA A 129 -1.38 -52.66 10.59
CA ALA A 129 -2.33 -52.94 11.65
C ALA A 129 -3.68 -53.52 11.16
N ALA A 130 -3.81 -53.89 9.87
CA ALA A 130 -4.98 -54.60 9.36
C ALA A 130 -4.84 -56.12 9.59
N PRO A 131 -5.39 -56.70 10.67
CA PRO A 131 -5.47 -58.16 10.80
C PRO A 131 -6.36 -58.71 9.70
N SER A 132 -5.86 -59.72 8.98
CA SER A 132 -6.63 -60.59 8.09
C SER A 132 -7.77 -61.26 8.88
N ALA A 133 -8.94 -60.61 8.92
CA ALA A 133 -10.12 -61.09 9.62
C ALA A 133 -11.33 -61.13 8.68
N THR A 134 -11.51 -62.27 8.03
CA THR A 134 -12.84 -62.81 7.72
C THR A 134 -13.62 -63.00 9.02
N ALA A 135 -14.39 -62.01 9.46
CA ALA A 135 -15.57 -62.19 10.32
C ALA A 135 -16.30 -60.86 10.61
N THR A 136 -17.52 -60.75 10.06
CA THR A 136 -18.72 -60.07 10.59
C THR A 136 -18.63 -58.64 11.17
N PRO A 137 -19.29 -57.63 10.54
CA PRO A 137 -19.31 -56.25 10.98
C PRO A 137 -20.53 -55.97 11.88
N LEU A 138 -20.35 -55.87 13.20
CA LEU A 138 -21.40 -55.37 14.09
C LEU A 138 -20.75 -54.75 15.35
N GLY A 139 -20.08 -53.62 15.20
CA GLY A 139 -19.46 -52.93 16.35
C GLY A 139 -18.65 -51.65 16.10
N THR A 140 -18.55 -51.15 14.87
CA THR A 140 -17.67 -50.02 14.49
C THR A 140 -18.15 -48.64 14.94
N GLY A 141 -19.41 -48.49 15.35
CA GLY A 141 -19.96 -47.17 15.70
C GLY A 141 -19.39 -46.56 16.99
N ALA A 142 -18.93 -47.38 17.95
CA ALA A 142 -18.46 -46.85 19.24
C ALA A 142 -17.09 -46.15 19.12
N THR A 143 -16.17 -46.73 18.34
CA THR A 143 -14.82 -46.18 18.11
C THR A 143 -14.86 -44.94 17.22
N GLU A 144 -15.79 -44.90 16.27
CA GLU A 144 -16.00 -43.74 15.40
C GLU A 144 -16.53 -42.52 16.18
N VAL A 145 -17.48 -42.74 17.10
CA VAL A 145 -17.99 -41.66 17.96
C VAL A 145 -16.91 -41.10 18.88
N GLU A 146 -16.00 -41.94 19.38
CA GLU A 146 -14.87 -41.49 20.20
C GLU A 146 -13.84 -40.70 19.38
N ALA A 147 -13.55 -41.13 18.15
CA ALA A 147 -12.70 -40.39 17.21
C ALA A 147 -13.29 -39.01 16.85
N LEU A 148 -14.61 -38.95 16.58
CA LEU A 148 -15.31 -37.69 16.30
C LEU A 148 -15.31 -36.74 17.50
N ARG A 149 -15.39 -37.26 18.72
CA ARG A 149 -15.27 -36.45 19.95
C ARG A 149 -13.87 -35.86 20.10
N LEU A 150 -12.83 -36.65 19.87
CA LEU A 150 -11.45 -36.17 19.85
C LEU A 150 -11.23 -35.09 18.79
N GLN A 151 -11.76 -35.30 17.58
CA GLN A 151 -11.69 -34.32 16.50
C GLN A 151 -12.43 -33.02 16.84
N ALA A 152 -13.60 -33.11 17.48
CA ALA A 152 -14.34 -31.93 17.92
C ALA A 152 -13.53 -31.10 18.92
N VAL A 153 -12.91 -31.74 19.92
CA VAL A 153 -12.04 -31.07 20.90
C VAL A 153 -10.83 -30.41 20.23
N GLN A 154 -10.21 -31.07 19.25
CA GLN A 154 -9.09 -30.48 18.50
C GLN A 154 -9.54 -29.27 17.66
N SER A 155 -10.71 -29.35 17.03
CA SER A 155 -11.25 -28.24 16.24
C SER A 155 -11.62 -27.04 17.12
N GLU A 156 -12.17 -27.28 18.31
CA GLU A 156 -12.50 -26.25 19.30
C GLU A 156 -11.22 -25.55 19.78
N LYS A 157 -10.16 -26.31 20.08
CA LYS A 157 -8.86 -25.74 20.46
C LYS A 157 -8.28 -24.83 19.37
N LYS A 158 -8.27 -25.26 18.11
CA LYS A 158 -7.82 -24.43 16.97
C LYS A 158 -8.68 -23.17 16.81
N GLN A 159 -9.98 -23.26 17.07
CA GLN A 159 -10.86 -22.09 17.05
C GLN A 159 -10.52 -21.11 18.17
N GLN A 160 -10.23 -21.59 19.37
CA GLN A 160 -9.81 -20.73 20.49
C GLN A 160 -8.46 -20.04 20.21
N GLU A 161 -7.50 -20.75 19.61
CA GLU A 161 -6.19 -20.20 19.23
C GLU A 161 -6.31 -19.12 18.15
N THR A 162 -7.13 -19.35 17.12
CA THR A 162 -7.41 -18.36 16.07
C THR A 162 -8.20 -17.17 16.59
N GLN A 163 -9.15 -17.39 17.50
CA GLN A 163 -9.87 -16.31 18.18
C GLN A 163 -8.91 -15.46 19.02
N ALA A 164 -7.98 -16.09 19.74
CA ALA A 164 -6.96 -15.41 20.52
C ALA A 164 -6.01 -14.60 19.64
N SER A 165 -5.56 -15.14 18.50
CA SER A 165 -4.67 -14.43 17.57
C SER A 165 -5.36 -13.24 16.91
N VAL A 166 -6.62 -13.38 16.51
CA VAL A 166 -7.43 -12.25 15.97
C VAL A 166 -7.63 -11.17 17.02
N LYS A 167 -7.87 -11.55 18.29
CA LYS A 167 -8.01 -10.59 19.39
C LYS A 167 -6.69 -9.86 19.65
N ALA A 168 -5.57 -10.57 19.62
CA ALA A 168 -4.24 -9.99 19.76
C ALA A 168 -3.94 -9.00 18.63
N LEU A 169 -4.19 -9.38 17.37
CA LEU A 169 -4.02 -8.49 16.20
C LEU A 169 -4.89 -7.24 16.30
N ARG A 170 -6.16 -7.38 16.70
CA ARG A 170 -7.05 -6.21 16.92
C ARG A 170 -6.52 -5.29 18.01
N SER A 171 -5.96 -5.83 19.09
CA SER A 171 -5.37 -5.01 20.16
C SER A 171 -4.12 -4.27 19.71
N GLN A 172 -3.23 -4.93 18.95
CA GLN A 172 -2.05 -4.30 18.36
C GLN A 172 -2.44 -3.20 17.36
N PHE A 173 -3.47 -3.45 16.56
CA PHE A 173 -3.98 -2.45 15.61
C PHE A 173 -4.59 -1.24 16.33
N SER A 174 -5.39 -1.47 17.39
CA SER A 174 -5.92 -0.38 18.22
C SER A 174 -4.79 0.48 18.80
N HIS A 175 -3.76 -0.15 19.35
CA HIS A 175 -2.61 0.55 19.92
C HIS A 175 -1.84 1.40 18.89
N LEU A 176 -1.67 0.90 17.66
CA LEU A 176 -1.07 1.67 16.57
C LEU A 176 -1.93 2.88 16.17
N VAL A 177 -3.25 2.71 16.12
CA VAL A 177 -4.18 3.82 15.85
C VAL A 177 -4.13 4.86 16.95
N ASP A 178 -4.06 4.46 18.22
CA ASP A 178 -3.96 5.38 19.37
C ASP A 178 -2.66 6.20 19.31
N LEU A 179 -1.52 5.55 19.05
CA LEU A 179 -0.22 6.23 18.87
C LEU A 179 -0.24 7.26 17.74
N TRP A 180 -0.93 6.96 16.63
CA TRP A 180 -1.07 7.89 15.50
C TRP A 180 -2.10 8.99 15.75
N GLY A 181 -3.14 8.72 16.54
CA GLY A 181 -4.09 9.71 17.01
C GLY A 181 -3.43 10.73 17.95
N ASP A 182 -2.65 10.24 18.91
CA ASP A 182 -1.94 11.07 19.89
C ASP A 182 -0.83 11.92 19.26
N ALA A 183 -0.14 11.41 18.23
CA ALA A 183 0.81 12.20 17.45
C ALA A 183 0.16 13.44 16.78
N LYS A 184 -1.15 13.37 16.51
CA LYS A 184 -1.93 14.48 15.95
C LYS A 184 -2.49 15.40 17.02
N ALA A 185 -2.84 14.88 18.20
CA ALA A 185 -3.32 15.66 19.34
C ALA A 185 -2.20 16.35 20.13
N SER A 186 -0.98 15.82 20.08
CA SER A 186 0.24 16.45 20.62
C SER A 186 0.81 17.55 19.70
N GLY A 187 0.04 17.97 18.68
CA GLY A 187 0.25 19.20 17.90
C GLY A 187 0.02 20.48 18.71
N GLY A 188 0.35 20.47 20.00
CA GLY A 188 0.77 21.67 20.69
C GLY A 188 2.11 22.11 20.12
N CYS A 189 2.09 22.70 18.93
CA CYS A 189 2.88 23.90 18.75
C CYS A 189 2.45 24.82 19.88
N GLN A 190 3.17 24.76 21.01
CA GLN A 190 3.23 25.92 21.89
C GLN A 190 3.77 27.01 20.98
N GLU A 191 2.84 27.80 20.45
CA GLU A 191 3.09 29.16 20.04
C GLU A 191 3.70 29.82 21.27
N VAL A 192 5.03 29.75 21.37
CA VAL A 192 5.82 30.51 22.32
C VAL A 192 5.62 31.94 21.88
N ARG A 193 4.53 32.54 22.38
CA ARG A 193 4.21 33.94 22.19
C ARG A 193 5.38 34.69 22.83
N PRO A 194 6.25 35.36 22.05
CA PRO A 194 7.33 36.13 22.63
C PRO A 194 6.67 37.33 23.29
N THR A 195 6.61 37.34 24.62
CA THR A 195 6.25 38.54 25.38
C THR A 195 7.39 39.53 25.20
N ALA A 196 7.35 40.28 24.10
CA ALA A 196 8.26 41.36 23.81
C ALA A 196 7.99 42.54 24.76
N SER A 197 8.57 42.47 25.95
CA SER A 197 8.96 43.68 26.68
C SER A 197 10.19 44.24 25.98
N LEU A 198 9.99 45.31 25.21
CA LEU A 198 11.04 46.11 24.54
C LEU A 198 12.12 46.59 25.51
N PRO A 199 13.40 46.34 25.18
CA PRO A 199 14.46 47.34 25.33
C PRO A 199 14.89 47.88 23.95
N PRO A 200 15.43 49.12 23.88
CA PRO A 200 15.77 49.78 22.62
C PRO A 200 17.04 49.18 21.97
N PRO A 201 17.23 49.39 20.65
CA PRO A 201 18.21 48.64 19.88
C PRO A 201 19.63 49.20 20.00
N PRO A 202 20.63 48.32 19.90
CA PRO A 202 21.83 48.64 19.14
C PRO A 202 22.07 47.65 18.00
N SER A 203 22.20 48.22 16.81
CA SER A 203 23.08 47.86 15.69
C SER A 203 23.38 46.37 15.38
N ALA A 204 22.90 45.99 14.19
CA ALA A 204 23.54 45.13 13.18
C ALA A 204 23.87 43.64 13.50
N ALA A 205 23.45 42.81 12.53
CA ALA A 205 23.86 41.43 12.22
C ALA A 205 23.20 40.28 13.02
N ALA A 206 22.25 39.57 12.39
CA ALA A 206 22.12 38.11 12.49
C ALA A 206 21.11 37.52 11.47
N LEU A 207 21.46 36.31 11.05
CA LEU A 207 20.89 35.31 10.13
C LEU A 207 19.37 35.02 10.25
N PRO A 208 18.70 34.52 9.19
CA PRO A 208 17.33 34.01 9.29
C PRO A 208 17.28 32.55 9.77
N GLN A 209 16.34 32.28 10.68
CA GLN A 209 15.96 30.94 11.14
C GLN A 209 15.03 30.28 10.12
N SER A 210 15.39 29.07 9.69
CA SER A 210 14.57 28.14 8.91
C SER A 210 13.74 27.27 9.85
N GLY A 211 12.42 27.26 9.67
CA GLY A 211 11.50 26.48 10.49
C GLY A 211 10.14 26.36 9.82
N GLY A 212 9.97 25.33 9.00
CA GLY A 212 8.69 25.04 8.32
C GLY A 212 8.75 23.77 7.48
N GLY A 213 8.82 22.58 8.10
CA GLY A 213 8.93 21.31 7.37
C GLY A 213 8.11 20.14 7.95
N ALA A 214 7.23 20.38 8.92
CA ALA A 214 6.56 19.28 9.64
C ALA A 214 5.17 18.90 9.06
N GLN A 215 4.51 19.76 8.29
CA GLN A 215 3.10 19.59 7.96
C GLN A 215 2.84 18.75 6.69
N GLU A 216 3.79 18.70 5.76
CA GLU A 216 3.61 18.01 4.47
C GLU A 216 3.88 16.50 4.55
N ARG A 217 4.72 16.03 5.48
CA ARG A 217 4.98 14.60 5.71
C ARG A 217 3.77 13.83 6.23
N ALA A 218 2.78 14.49 6.86
CA ALA A 218 1.60 13.83 7.42
C ALA A 218 0.55 13.42 6.36
N ALA A 219 0.54 14.06 5.18
CA ALA A 219 -0.43 13.77 4.13
C ALA A 219 -0.05 12.52 3.30
N GLY A 220 1.25 12.29 3.06
CA GLY A 220 1.74 11.13 2.31
C GLY A 220 1.54 9.80 3.03
N VAL A 221 1.74 9.78 4.36
CA VAL A 221 1.59 8.55 5.17
C VAL A 221 0.14 8.04 5.19
N ASN A 222 -0.84 8.95 5.15
CA ASN A 222 -2.26 8.58 5.17
C ASN A 222 -2.69 7.80 3.91
N ARG A 223 -2.10 8.11 2.74
CA ARG A 223 -2.38 7.38 1.49
C ARG A 223 -1.81 5.97 1.50
N VAL A 224 -0.59 5.78 2.03
CA VAL A 224 0.04 4.45 2.12
C VAL A 224 -0.74 3.55 3.08
N VAL A 225 -1.21 4.10 4.20
CA VAL A 225 -2.06 3.37 5.16
C VAL A 225 -3.41 3.00 4.55
N GLN A 226 -4.06 3.89 3.79
CA GLN A 226 -5.30 3.54 3.07
C GLN A 226 -5.06 2.43 2.03
N LEU A 227 -3.95 2.44 1.31
CA LEU A 227 -3.63 1.41 0.33
C LEU A 227 -3.41 0.04 1.00
N LEU A 228 -2.68 0.01 2.12
CA LEU A 228 -2.44 -1.20 2.91
C LEU A 228 -3.73 -1.74 3.54
N MET A 229 -4.60 -0.86 4.07
CA MET A 229 -5.94 -1.24 4.56
C MET A 229 -6.82 -1.83 3.47
N THR A 230 -6.77 -1.26 2.27
CA THR A 230 -7.56 -1.75 1.13
C THR A 230 -7.06 -3.12 0.67
N GLN A 231 -5.74 -3.34 0.64
CA GLN A 231 -5.18 -4.67 0.34
C GLN A 231 -5.49 -5.70 1.43
N ALA A 232 -5.34 -5.36 2.72
CA ALA A 232 -5.64 -6.26 3.82
C ALA A 232 -7.13 -6.69 3.86
N CYS A 233 -8.04 -5.78 3.53
CA CYS A 233 -9.46 -6.07 3.37
C CYS A 233 -9.74 -7.00 2.17
N SER A 234 -8.99 -6.87 1.07
CA SER A 234 -9.13 -7.78 -0.09
C SER A 234 -8.70 -9.21 0.25
N TRP A 235 -7.59 -9.37 0.97
CA TRP A 235 -7.05 -10.66 1.38
C TRP A 235 -7.93 -11.41 2.39
N THR A 236 -8.57 -10.70 3.31
CA THR A 236 -9.52 -11.29 4.26
C THR A 236 -10.83 -11.71 3.59
N GLN A 237 -11.24 -11.03 2.51
CA GLN A 237 -12.42 -11.41 1.75
C GLN A 237 -12.18 -12.68 0.91
N GLU A 238 -10.96 -12.86 0.40
CA GLU A 238 -10.58 -14.03 -0.40
C GLU A 238 -10.41 -15.29 0.45
N THR A 239 -9.89 -15.17 1.67
CA THR A 239 -9.79 -16.28 2.64
C THR A 239 -11.13 -16.64 3.30
N SER A 240 -12.11 -15.71 3.33
CA SER A 240 -13.47 -15.98 3.81
C SER A 240 -14.33 -16.79 2.83
N ARG A 241 -13.89 -16.92 1.56
CA ARG A 241 -14.48 -17.90 0.62
C ARG A 241 -13.99 -19.29 0.99
N SER A 242 -14.51 -19.82 2.11
CA SER A 242 -14.44 -21.25 2.38
C SER A 242 -14.93 -22.03 1.16
N PRO A 243 -14.30 -23.18 0.85
CA PRO A 243 -14.77 -24.05 -0.21
C PRO A 243 -16.22 -24.41 0.08
N ARG A 244 -17.13 -24.08 -0.84
CA ARG A 244 -18.53 -24.52 -0.80
C ARG A 244 -18.51 -26.00 -0.45
N ARG A 245 -18.99 -26.35 0.76
CA ARG A 245 -19.40 -27.71 1.07
C ARG A 245 -20.37 -28.11 -0.03
N LEU A 246 -19.94 -29.01 -0.90
CA LEU A 246 -20.86 -29.71 -1.79
C LEU A 246 -21.92 -30.35 -0.87
N PRO A 247 -23.21 -30.20 -1.19
CA PRO A 247 -24.23 -30.88 -0.42
C PRO A 247 -23.94 -32.38 -0.52
N LEU A 248 -23.74 -33.03 0.64
CA LEU A 248 -23.84 -34.47 0.75
C LEU A 248 -25.20 -34.84 0.16
N GLU A 249 -25.19 -35.46 -1.03
CA GLU A 249 -26.38 -36.11 -1.55
C GLU A 249 -26.79 -37.20 -0.57
N ALA A 250 -27.98 -36.98 0.00
CA ALA A 250 -28.66 -37.98 0.79
C ALA A 250 -28.85 -39.25 -0.03
N GLU A 251 -28.41 -40.36 0.55
CA GLU A 251 -28.66 -41.71 0.06
C GLU A 251 -30.13 -41.87 -0.38
N ARG A 252 -30.32 -42.10 -1.68
CA ARG A 252 -31.55 -42.67 -2.21
C ARG A 252 -31.40 -44.20 -2.22
N PRO A 253 -32.40 -44.95 -1.73
CA PRO A 253 -32.34 -46.40 -1.75
C PRO A 253 -32.44 -46.93 -3.18
N ALA A 254 -31.65 -47.98 -3.41
CA ALA A 254 -31.53 -48.72 -4.65
C ALA A 254 -32.89 -49.16 -5.22
N THR A 255 -33.16 -48.77 -6.47
CA THR A 255 -34.06 -49.50 -7.35
C THR A 255 -33.26 -49.99 -8.55
N ALA A 256 -33.04 -51.30 -8.55
CA ALA A 256 -32.48 -52.04 -9.67
C ALA A 256 -33.43 -51.97 -10.88
N ARG A 257 -32.90 -51.65 -12.07
CA ARG A 257 -33.14 -52.36 -13.35
C ARG A 257 -32.62 -51.60 -14.56
N GLY A 258 -31.98 -52.35 -15.46
CA GLY A 258 -31.78 -52.02 -16.89
C GLY A 258 -30.34 -51.62 -17.17
N ALA A 259 -29.45 -52.53 -17.61
CA ALA A 259 -29.34 -53.00 -19.00
C ALA A 259 -29.21 -51.79 -19.95
N ASP A 260 -28.03 -51.46 -20.47
CA ASP A 260 -27.21 -52.17 -21.45
C ASP A 260 -26.98 -51.16 -22.59
N THR A 261 -25.91 -51.33 -23.36
CA THR A 261 -25.36 -50.44 -24.41
C THR A 261 -24.63 -49.21 -23.86
N GLY A 262 -23.36 -48.95 -24.12
CA GLY A 262 -22.48 -49.44 -25.17
C GLY A 262 -21.84 -48.22 -25.85
N ARG A 263 -20.53 -48.33 -26.08
CA ARG A 263 -19.80 -47.75 -27.22
C ARG A 263 -19.01 -46.44 -27.02
N SER A 264 -17.73 -46.60 -27.35
CA SER A 264 -16.82 -45.70 -28.09
C SER A 264 -16.23 -44.45 -27.42
N THR A 265 -14.95 -44.59 -27.09
CA THR A 265 -13.88 -43.59 -27.27
C THR A 265 -13.90 -42.98 -28.68
N PRO A 266 -13.33 -41.77 -28.88
CA PRO A 266 -11.92 -41.73 -29.25
C PRO A 266 -11.10 -40.59 -28.62
N THR A 267 -9.84 -40.95 -28.40
CA THR A 267 -8.66 -40.14 -28.12
C THR A 267 -8.43 -39.11 -29.22
N ALA A 268 -8.34 -37.82 -28.86
CA ALA A 268 -7.87 -36.77 -29.76
C ALA A 268 -6.50 -36.28 -29.29
N SER A 269 -5.45 -36.70 -30.00
CA SER A 269 -4.10 -36.18 -29.89
C SER A 269 -4.07 -34.72 -30.35
N GLN A 270 -3.78 -33.81 -29.42
CA GLN A 270 -3.56 -32.40 -29.74
C GLN A 270 -2.08 -32.22 -30.12
N LYS A 271 -1.85 -32.06 -31.42
CA LYS A 271 -0.53 -31.82 -32.03
C LYS A 271 -0.21 -30.33 -31.93
N VAL A 272 0.64 -29.94 -31.00
CA VAL A 272 1.14 -28.56 -30.85
C VAL A 272 2.16 -28.29 -31.96
N LEU A 273 1.78 -27.45 -32.93
CA LEU A 273 2.69 -26.86 -33.92
C LEU A 273 3.48 -25.71 -33.25
N LEU A 274 4.80 -25.82 -33.20
CA LEU A 274 5.71 -24.71 -32.92
C LEU A 274 6.06 -23.98 -34.23
N PRO A 275 6.08 -22.63 -34.26
CA PRO A 275 6.55 -21.87 -35.43
C PRO A 275 8.09 -21.81 -35.50
N PRO A 276 8.67 -21.64 -36.70
CA PRO A 276 10.11 -21.58 -36.91
C PRO A 276 10.69 -20.24 -36.45
N ARG A 277 11.82 -20.30 -35.73
CA ARG A 277 12.66 -19.13 -35.43
C ARG A 277 13.37 -18.68 -36.71
N HIS A 278 13.10 -17.44 -37.13
CA HIS A 278 13.94 -16.73 -38.08
C HIS A 278 15.30 -16.44 -37.44
N VAL A 279 16.36 -16.94 -38.08
CA VAL A 279 17.74 -16.48 -37.87
C VAL A 279 17.93 -15.28 -38.78
N ALA A 280 18.13 -14.10 -38.18
CA ALA A 280 18.64 -12.93 -38.89
C ALA A 280 20.17 -13.01 -38.88
N GLY A 281 20.78 -12.85 -40.06
CA GLY A 281 22.20 -12.56 -40.23
C GLY A 281 22.48 -11.07 -40.11
#